data_AF-A0A550H097-F1
#
_entry.id   AF-A0A550H097-F1
#
_cell.length_a   1.000
_cell.length_b   1.000
_cell.length_c   1.000
_cell.angle_alpha   90.00
_cell.angle_beta   90.00
_cell.angle_gamma   90.00
#
_symmetry.space_group_name_H-M   'P 1'
#
loop_
_entity.id
_entity.type
_entity.pdbx_description
1 polymer ?
#
loop_
_entity_poly.entity_id
_entity_poly.type
_entity_poly.pdbx_seq_one_letter_code
_entity_poly.pdbx_strand_id
1 'polypeptide(L)'
;MEKKKRQKTRAKLLLEYKVDLARIEGNRDFPCPECGVRLSPEDETEATYSIKEIKTRRDRLEELVIQCHTCKSLIHLAGFKLLDSME
;
A
#
# COMPACT_ATOMS: atom_id res chain seq x y z
N MET A 1 -48.80 -0.08 8.25
CA MET A 1 -47.61 -0.84 8.69
C MET A 1 -46.69 -1.03 7.48
N GLU A 2 -45.37 -1.01 7.69
CA GLU A 2 -44.31 -1.48 6.78
C GLU A 2 -43.91 -0.62 5.55
N LYS A 3 -42.88 0.21 5.73
CA LYS A 3 -41.94 0.57 4.65
C LYS A 3 -40.51 0.26 5.12
N LYS A 4 -40.14 -1.02 5.07
CA LYS A 4 -38.79 -1.53 5.36
C LYS A 4 -37.80 -1.01 4.29
N LYS A 5 -37.15 0.13 4.55
CA LYS A 5 -36.01 0.60 3.76
C LYS A 5 -34.82 -0.35 3.98
N ARG A 6 -34.63 -1.31 3.06
CA ARG A 6 -33.40 -2.09 2.93
C ARG A 6 -32.26 -1.16 2.54
N GLN A 7 -31.54 -0.63 3.53
CA GLN A 7 -30.28 0.05 3.32
C GLN A 7 -29.26 -1.01 2.90
N LYS A 8 -29.07 -1.16 1.58
CA LYS A 8 -27.96 -1.92 1.01
C LYS A 8 -26.70 -1.15 1.35
N THR A 9 -26.10 -1.45 2.50
CA THR A 9 -24.75 -0.98 2.83
C THR A 9 -23.84 -1.52 1.74
N ARG A 10 -23.47 -0.64 0.80
CA ARG A 10 -22.55 -0.95 -0.28
C ARG A 10 -21.21 -1.12 0.39
N ALA A 11 -20.92 -2.34 0.85
CA ALA A 11 -19.63 -2.71 1.42
C ALA A 11 -18.59 -2.42 0.36
N LYS A 12 -17.96 -1.24 0.47
CA LYS A 12 -16.75 -0.91 -0.26
C LYS A 12 -15.73 -1.91 0.27
N LEU A 13 -15.61 -3.05 -0.39
CA LEU A 13 -14.53 -4.00 -0.16
C LEU A 13 -13.25 -3.20 -0.49
N LEU A 14 -12.63 -2.60 0.53
CA LEU A 14 -11.27 -2.10 0.38
C LEU A 14 -10.42 -3.35 0.16
N LEU A 15 -9.95 -3.53 -1.06
CA LEU A 15 -9.01 -4.57 -1.38
C LEU A 15 -7.65 -4.13 -0.81
N GLU A 16 -7.22 -4.89 0.20
CA GLU A 16 -5.92 -4.73 0.84
C GLU A 16 -4.96 -5.73 0.21
N TYR A 17 -3.88 -5.22 -0.35
CA TYR A 17 -2.87 -6.03 -1.03
C TYR A 17 -1.61 -6.09 -0.20
N LYS A 18 -1.01 -7.27 -0.07
CA LYS A 18 0.31 -7.42 0.56
C LYS A 18 1.35 -7.64 -0.52
N VAL A 19 2.41 -6.85 -0.48
CA VAL A 19 3.50 -6.86 -1.44
C VAL A 19 4.81 -6.96 -0.67
N ASP A 20 5.47 -8.11 -0.79
CA ASP A 20 6.80 -8.31 -0.23
C ASP A 20 7.86 -7.76 -1.19
N LEU A 21 8.36 -6.57 -0.92
CA LEU A 21 9.48 -5.93 -1.64
C LEU A 21 10.74 -6.81 -1.63
N ALA A 22 10.96 -7.61 -0.59
CA ALA A 22 12.08 -8.56 -0.52
C ALA A 22 12.05 -9.65 -1.61
N ARG A 23 10.86 -9.93 -2.18
CA ARG A 23 10.69 -10.89 -3.28
C ARG A 23 10.82 -10.24 -4.65
N ILE A 24 10.71 -8.91 -4.70
CA ILE A 24 10.87 -8.12 -5.92
C ILE A 24 12.35 -7.77 -6.01
N GLU A 25 13.14 -8.71 -6.54
CA GLU A 25 14.58 -8.56 -6.69
C GLU A 25 14.88 -7.43 -7.69
N GLY A 26 15.13 -6.22 -7.18
CA GLY A 26 15.76 -5.14 -7.93
C GLY A 26 14.87 -4.15 -8.68
N ASN A 27 13.54 -4.17 -8.55
CA ASN A 27 12.71 -3.24 -9.31
C ASN A 27 12.30 -2.00 -8.49
N ARG A 28 12.86 -0.85 -8.89
CA ARG A 28 12.60 0.52 -8.38
C ARG A 28 11.17 1.02 -8.66
N ASP A 29 10.31 0.16 -9.16
CA ASP A 29 8.92 0.43 -9.52
C ASP A 29 8.11 -0.87 -9.44
N PHE A 30 6.97 -0.83 -8.76
CA PHE A 30 6.03 -1.94 -8.66
C PHE A 30 4.65 -1.50 -9.19
N PRO A 31 3.99 -2.30 -10.05
CA PRO A 31 2.65 -2.00 -10.50
C PRO A 31 1.63 -2.25 -9.38
N CYS A 32 0.63 -1.38 -9.25
CA CYS A 32 -0.50 -1.61 -8.36
C CYS A 32 -1.25 -2.87 -8.80
N PRO A 33 -1.49 -3.83 -7.90
CA PRO A 33 -2.19 -5.07 -8.25
C PRO A 33 -3.66 -4.87 -8.63
N GLU A 34 -4.24 -3.72 -8.30
CA GLU A 34 -5.64 -3.40 -8.62
C GLU A 34 -5.81 -2.68 -9.96
N CYS A 35 -4.99 -1.66 -10.25
CA CYS A 35 -5.15 -0.83 -11.45
C CYS A 35 -3.97 -0.88 -12.41
N GLY A 36 -2.83 -1.46 -12.00
CA GLY A 36 -1.61 -1.50 -12.80
C GLY A 36 -0.81 -0.20 -12.85
N VAL A 37 -1.19 0.84 -12.09
CA VAL A 37 -0.37 2.07 -12.02
C VAL A 37 1.01 1.77 -11.46
N ARG A 38 2.06 2.35 -12.05
CA ARG A 38 3.42 2.19 -11.53
C ARG A 38 3.58 3.01 -10.26
N LEU A 39 3.96 2.34 -9.19
CA LEU A 39 4.27 2.91 -7.89
C LEU A 39 5.77 2.80 -7.70
N SER A 40 6.45 3.94 -7.74
CA SER A 40 7.90 4.01 -7.54
C SER A 40 8.20 4.58 -6.16
N PRO A 41 9.06 3.94 -5.34
CA PRO A 41 9.62 4.56 -4.13
C PRO A 41 10.37 5.87 -4.41
N GLU A 42 10.76 6.13 -5.66
CA GLU A 42 11.41 7.37 -6.13
C GLU A 42 10.41 8.50 -6.43
N ASP A 43 9.11 8.22 -6.36
CA ASP A 43 8.04 9.16 -6.71
C ASP A 43 7.86 10.18 -5.56
N GLU A 44 8.83 11.09 -5.40
CA GLU A 44 8.87 12.16 -4.38
C GLU A 44 7.69 13.14 -4.48
N THR A 45 6.93 13.08 -5.58
CA THR A 45 5.80 13.99 -5.83
C THR A 45 4.52 13.59 -5.11
N GLU A 46 4.48 12.43 -4.42
CA GLU A 46 3.27 11.87 -3.80
C GLU A 46 2.07 11.76 -4.77
N ALA A 47 2.32 11.84 -6.09
CA ALA A 47 1.27 11.96 -7.09
C ALA A 47 0.57 10.62 -7.34
N THR A 48 1.29 9.51 -7.16
CA THR A 48 0.83 8.15 -7.49
C THR A 48 0.28 7.41 -6.27
N TYR A 49 0.80 7.67 -5.06
CA TYR A 49 0.30 7.11 -3.81
C TYR A 49 0.52 8.04 -2.62
N SER A 50 -0.24 7.82 -1.56
CA SER A 50 -0.04 8.47 -0.26
C SER A 50 0.23 7.43 0.81
N ILE A 51 1.20 7.68 1.67
CA ILE A 51 1.49 6.81 2.80
C ILE A 51 0.35 6.94 3.83
N LYS A 52 -0.24 5.80 4.22
CA LYS A 52 -1.31 5.75 5.21
C LYS A 52 -0.82 5.37 6.58
N GLU A 53 0.07 4.39 6.65
CA GLU A 53 0.58 3.90 7.91
C GLU A 53 2.02 3.42 7.72
N ILE A 54 2.87 3.74 8.69
CA ILE A 54 4.26 3.30 8.71
C ILE A 54 4.44 2.49 9.98
N LYS A 55 4.76 1.20 9.83
CA LYS A 55 5.06 0.31 10.95
C LYS A 55 6.56 0.12 11.04
N THR A 56 7.14 0.73 12.05
CA THR A 56 8.55 0.55 12.42
C THR A 56 8.64 -0.21 13.73
N ARG A 57 9.69 -1.03 13.86
CA ARG A 57 10.00 -1.77 15.08
C ARG A 57 11.50 -1.77 15.30
N ARG A 58 11.93 -1.34 16.49
CA ARG A 58 13.36 -1.25 16.87
C ARG A 58 14.18 -0.49 15.82
N ASP A 59 13.72 0.70 15.44
CA ASP A 59 14.37 1.55 14.42
C ASP A 59 14.38 0.98 12.98
N ARG A 60 13.66 -0.12 12.75
CA ARG A 60 13.59 -0.80 11.46
C ARG A 60 12.19 -0.70 10.89
N LEU A 61 12.06 -0.25 9.64
CA LEU A 61 10.81 -0.32 8.89
C LEU A 61 10.43 -1.80 8.65
N GLU A 62 9.36 -2.27 9.28
CA GLU A 62 8.86 -3.64 9.11
C GLU A 62 7.80 -3.71 8.01
N GLU A 63 6.86 -2.76 8.02
CA GLU A 63 5.73 -2.73 7.09
C GLU A 63 5.34 -1.27 6.78
N LEU A 64 4.96 -0.99 5.54
CA LEU A 64 4.55 0.32 5.08
C LEU A 64 3.24 0.20 4.31
N VAL A 65 2.18 0.80 4.83
CA VAL A 65 0.88 0.82 4.20
C VAL A 65 0.74 2.09 3.38
N ILE A 66 0.60 1.93 2.08
CA ILE A 66 0.35 3.02 1.14
C ILE A 66 -1.05 2.88 0.54
N GLN A 67 -1.65 4.01 0.15
CA GLN A 67 -2.87 4.05 -0.62
C GLN A 67 -2.59 4.56 -2.01
N CYS A 68 -2.97 3.80 -3.04
CA CYS A 68 -2.89 4.26 -4.41
C CYS A 68 -3.87 5.43 -4.65
N HIS A 69 -3.44 6.51 -5.30
CA HIS A 69 -4.32 7.64 -5.56
C HIS A 69 -5.37 7.34 -6.65
N THR A 70 -5.00 6.50 -7.62
CA THR A 70 -5.84 6.13 -8.78
C THR A 70 -7.04 5.27 -8.39
N CYS A 71 -6.81 4.13 -7.73
CA CYS A 71 -7.86 3.17 -7.35
C CYS A 71 -8.26 3.24 -5.88
N LYS A 72 -7.50 3.96 -5.04
CA LYS A 72 -7.70 4.05 -3.58
C LYS A 72 -7.53 2.74 -2.82
N SER A 73 -6.94 1.72 -3.43
CA SER A 73 -6.58 0.46 -2.77
C SER A 73 -5.47 0.67 -1.74
N LEU A 74 -5.49 -0.14 -0.70
CA LEU A 74 -4.45 -0.16 0.34
C LEU A 74 -3.43 -1.24 0.01
N ILE A 75 -2.16 -0.90 0.03
CA ILE A 75 -1.05 -1.79 -0.31
C ILE A 75 -0.09 -1.79 0.88
N HIS A 76 0.06 -2.94 1.49
CA HIS A 76 0.97 -3.23 2.59
C HIS A 76 2.28 -3.72 1.99
N LEU A 77 3.26 -2.84 1.97
CA LEU A 77 4.63 -3.14 1.56
C LEU A 77 5.35 -3.75 2.75
N ALA A 78 5.94 -4.93 2.56
CA ALA A 78 6.78 -5.61 3.55
C ALA A 78 8.13 -5.96 2.93
N GLY A 79 9.10 -6.41 3.73
CA GLY A 79 10.39 -6.85 3.20
C GLY A 79 11.38 -5.71 2.91
N PHE A 80 11.26 -4.60 3.63
CA PHE A 80 12.31 -3.59 3.69
C PHE A 80 13.57 -4.20 4.30
N LYS A 81 14.54 -4.56 3.45
CA LYS A 81 15.91 -4.85 3.90
C LYS A 81 16.54 -3.51 4.25
N LEU A 82 16.49 -3.13 5.53
CA LEU A 82 17.37 -2.06 5.99
C LEU A 82 18.79 -2.54 5.76
N LEU A 83 19.51 -1.81 4.93
CA LEU A 83 20.95 -1.79 5.05
C LEU A 83 21.24 -1.20 6.43
N ASP A 84 21.60 -2.10 7.34
CA ASP A 84 22.33 -1.77 8.56
C ASP A 84 23.72 -1.28 8.10
N SER A 85 23.76 -0.10 7.49
CA SER A 85 25.02 0.56 7.17
C SER A 85 25.43 1.30 8.43
N MET A 86 26.08 0.58 9.34
CA MET A 86 27.11 1.20 10.16
C MET A 86 28.23 1.63 9.22
N GLU A 87 28.45 2.94 9.11
CA GLU A 87 29.78 3.55 9.02
C GLU A 87 29.71 5.01 9.50
#